data_AF-A0AAU8PEK0-F1
#
_entry.id   AF-A0AAU8PEK0-F1
#
_cell.length_a   1.000
_cell.length_b   1.000
_cell.length_c   1.000
_cell.angle_alpha   90.00
_cell.angle_beta   90.00
_cell.angle_gamma   90.00
#
_symmetry.space_group_name_H-M   'P 1'
#
loop_
_entity.id
_entity.type
_entity.pdbx_description
1 polymer ?
#
loop_
_entity_poly.entity_id
_entity_poly.type
_entity_poly.pdbx_seq_one_letter_code
_entity_poly.pdbx_strand_id
1 'polypeptide(L)'
;MPTQMARALAGEITPEMKRVAGREGVDPEFVRRGVAEGTIVIPRNRRRKNIDPVGIGTGLRVKVSASVGLAGEGDTIEGEVAKVRAAVEAGTDAIMDLSVCGDIDGARRAVLAATTTPVGTLPVYQALAEAREKYGAAVKMKVDEMFEVIERQAADGVDFLALHCATTWQTLRAAKKHRRVDYLVSHGGSHLMGWMIYNQQENPLYEHFDRLLEICRRYDVTLSLADGWRPGCLADSLDAAQVQELVVLGELVARARQQQVQVMVKGPGHVPLGHLKATVQLEKQLCHGAPYFVFGPVVTDIAPGYDHITAAIGGALAAWAGAEFLCYVTAAEHLGLPDVEQVREGVVAARIAAHAADVAREPRSAQWDLEMSRARKALDWDRQIELALDPGRAGALRRERSRGSHRTCAMCGRYCAMQVVGEYLGKEQGVC
;
A
#
# COMPACT_ATOMS: atom_id res chain seq x y z
N MET A 1 16.03 3.55 -22.67
CA MET A 1 15.38 4.78 -22.16
C MET A 1 15.80 4.98 -20.71
N PRO A 2 16.09 6.22 -20.29
CA PRO A 2 16.37 6.54 -18.87
C PRO A 2 15.13 6.32 -17.98
N THR A 3 15.33 6.16 -16.68
CA THR A 3 14.27 6.05 -15.66
C THR A 3 13.59 7.40 -15.40
N GLN A 4 12.42 7.43 -14.77
CA GLN A 4 11.79 8.68 -14.31
C GLN A 4 12.74 9.51 -13.44
N MET A 5 13.48 8.87 -12.54
CA MET A 5 14.47 9.55 -11.69
C MET A 5 15.62 10.15 -12.50
N ALA A 6 16.17 9.42 -13.47
CA ALA A 6 17.22 9.95 -14.34
C ALA A 6 16.76 11.16 -15.17
N ARG A 7 15.52 11.11 -15.69
CA ARG A 7 14.91 12.23 -16.42
C ARG A 7 14.65 13.42 -15.52
N ALA A 8 14.15 13.18 -14.30
CA ALA A 8 13.95 14.21 -13.29
C ALA A 8 15.27 14.92 -12.95
N LEU A 9 16.35 14.17 -12.68
CA LEU A 9 17.68 14.70 -12.39
C LEU A 9 18.25 15.54 -13.55
N ALA A 10 17.89 15.21 -14.79
CA ALA A 10 18.24 15.99 -15.98
C ALA A 10 17.38 17.24 -16.20
N GLY A 11 16.43 17.54 -15.29
CA GLY A 11 15.53 18.69 -15.40
C GLY A 11 14.33 18.47 -16.32
N GLU A 12 14.08 17.24 -16.77
CA GLU A 12 12.98 16.92 -17.69
C GLU A 12 11.67 16.68 -16.92
N ILE A 13 10.60 17.40 -17.31
CA ILE A 13 9.23 17.13 -16.85
C ILE A 13 8.55 16.16 -17.83
N THR A 14 8.42 14.90 -17.42
CA THR A 14 7.87 13.82 -18.24
C THR A 14 6.34 13.89 -18.36
N PRO A 15 5.72 13.23 -19.36
CA PRO A 15 4.26 13.09 -19.41
C PRO A 15 3.68 12.45 -18.15
N GLU A 16 4.39 11.48 -17.56
CA GLU A 16 3.98 10.84 -16.31
C GLU A 16 3.97 11.83 -15.14
N MET A 17 4.99 12.69 -15.01
CA MET A 17 5.02 13.74 -13.98
C MET A 17 3.88 14.75 -14.16
N LYS A 18 3.59 15.17 -15.40
CA LYS A 18 2.44 16.05 -15.70
C LYS A 18 1.11 15.41 -15.32
N ARG A 19 0.95 14.11 -15.61
CA ARG A 19 -0.27 13.35 -15.27
C ARG A 19 -0.48 13.28 -13.76
N VAL A 20 0.59 13.00 -13.00
CA VAL A 20 0.56 13.00 -11.54
C VAL A 20 0.21 14.39 -11.00
N ALA A 21 0.89 15.43 -11.49
CA ALA A 21 0.66 16.81 -11.05
C ALA A 21 -0.78 17.26 -11.24
N GLY A 22 -1.39 16.96 -12.41
CA GLY A 22 -2.78 17.29 -12.69
C GLY A 22 -3.78 16.57 -11.79
N ARG A 23 -3.53 15.30 -11.44
CA ARG A 23 -4.37 14.52 -10.51
C ARG A 23 -4.29 15.02 -9.07
N GLU A 24 -3.12 15.45 -8.68
CA GLU A 24 -2.82 15.88 -7.31
C GLU A 24 -3.05 17.39 -7.12
N GLY A 25 -3.38 18.13 -8.18
CA GLY A 25 -3.58 19.57 -8.15
C GLY A 25 -2.34 20.34 -7.71
N VAL A 26 -1.16 19.90 -8.14
CA VAL A 26 0.15 20.51 -7.81
C VAL A 26 0.90 20.89 -9.09
N ASP A 27 1.98 21.67 -8.95
CA ASP A 27 2.82 22.05 -10.07
C ASP A 27 3.64 20.85 -10.62
N PRO A 28 3.75 20.65 -11.95
CA PRO A 28 4.60 19.60 -12.52
C PRO A 28 6.08 19.66 -12.09
N GLU A 29 6.63 20.85 -11.84
CA GLU A 29 7.97 21.04 -11.32
C GLU A 29 8.10 20.60 -9.85
N PHE A 30 7.02 20.71 -9.05
CA PHE A 30 6.99 20.12 -7.71
C PHE A 30 7.17 18.60 -7.79
N VAL A 31 6.44 17.94 -8.68
CA VAL A 31 6.55 16.49 -8.89
C VAL A 31 7.94 16.12 -9.40
N ARG A 32 8.47 16.83 -10.41
CA ARG A 32 9.80 16.57 -10.96
C ARG A 32 10.89 16.69 -9.88
N ARG A 33 10.87 17.73 -9.05
CA ARG A 33 11.81 17.89 -7.93
C ARG A 33 11.72 16.75 -6.94
N GLY A 34 10.50 16.38 -6.52
CA GLY A 34 10.32 15.27 -5.59
C GLY A 34 10.82 13.93 -6.14
N VAL A 35 10.66 13.68 -7.46
CA VAL A 35 11.23 12.50 -8.12
C VAL A 35 12.76 12.55 -8.18
N ALA A 36 13.36 13.72 -8.44
CA ALA A 36 14.81 13.90 -8.46
C ALA A 36 15.44 13.72 -7.07
N GLU A 37 14.77 14.22 -6.03
CA GLU A 37 15.18 14.11 -4.62
C GLU A 37 14.89 12.71 -4.04
N GLY A 38 14.03 11.94 -4.70
CA GLY A 38 13.58 10.62 -4.27
C GLY A 38 12.54 10.65 -3.14
N THR A 39 11.89 11.79 -2.91
CA THR A 39 10.77 11.97 -1.96
C THR A 39 9.41 11.68 -2.59
N ILE A 40 9.37 11.54 -3.92
CA ILE A 40 8.24 11.05 -4.71
C ILE A 40 8.73 9.93 -5.64
N VAL A 41 7.96 8.86 -5.76
CA VAL A 41 8.12 7.83 -6.80
C VAL A 41 6.90 7.80 -7.70
N ILE A 42 7.12 7.43 -8.97
CA ILE A 42 6.08 7.15 -9.96
C ILE A 42 6.30 5.71 -10.43
N PRO A 43 5.67 4.71 -9.79
CA PRO A 43 5.77 3.32 -10.20
C PRO A 43 5.15 3.16 -11.57
N ARG A 44 6.02 3.01 -12.58
CA ARG A 44 5.61 2.83 -13.97
C ARG A 44 6.67 2.07 -14.74
N ASN A 45 6.45 0.78 -14.90
CA ASN A 45 7.29 -0.03 -15.75
C ASN A 45 7.15 0.43 -17.19
N ARG A 46 8.27 0.59 -17.91
CA ARG A 46 8.27 1.04 -19.31
C ARG A 46 7.57 0.06 -20.26
N ARG A 47 7.43 -1.22 -19.88
CA ARG A 47 6.68 -2.24 -20.62
C ARG A 47 5.18 -2.07 -20.46
N ARG A 48 4.72 -1.47 -19.36
CA ARG A 48 3.30 -1.29 -19.07
C ARG A 48 2.72 -0.14 -19.90
N LYS A 49 1.72 -0.45 -20.72
CA LYS A 49 1.09 0.47 -21.68
C LYS A 49 -0.27 0.99 -21.21
N ASN A 50 -1.01 0.19 -20.44
CA ASN A 50 -2.35 0.47 -19.94
C ASN A 50 -2.35 1.12 -18.54
N ILE A 51 -1.21 1.64 -18.08
CA ILE A 51 -1.08 2.25 -16.75
C ILE A 51 -1.47 3.72 -16.79
N ASP A 52 -2.19 4.16 -15.77
CA ASP A 52 -2.42 5.57 -15.49
C ASP A 52 -1.54 6.02 -14.32
N PRO A 53 -0.45 6.78 -14.58
CA PRO A 53 0.57 7.11 -13.59
C PRO A 53 0.01 7.63 -12.25
N VAL A 54 0.58 7.09 -11.16
CA VAL A 54 0.29 7.48 -9.78
C VAL A 54 1.58 7.93 -9.11
N GLY A 55 1.56 9.09 -8.46
CA GLY A 55 2.66 9.57 -7.64
C GLY A 55 2.46 9.19 -6.18
N ILE A 56 3.52 8.67 -5.55
CA ILE A 56 3.53 8.28 -4.14
C ILE A 56 4.66 9.07 -3.47
N GLY A 57 4.34 9.92 -2.49
CA GLY A 57 5.36 10.69 -1.79
C GLY A 57 4.87 11.97 -1.14
N THR A 58 5.82 12.71 -0.57
CA THR A 58 5.55 13.89 0.26
C THR A 58 4.85 15.00 -0.53
N GLY A 59 3.85 15.65 0.09
CA GLY A 59 3.03 16.71 -0.50
C GLY A 59 1.97 16.25 -1.52
N LEU A 60 1.89 14.94 -1.79
CA LEU A 60 0.79 14.31 -2.51
C LEU A 60 -0.21 13.70 -1.51
N ARG A 61 -1.45 13.42 -1.96
CA ARG A 61 -2.45 12.71 -1.14
C ARG A 61 -1.96 11.31 -0.78
N VAL A 62 -2.34 10.80 0.38
CA VAL A 62 -1.92 9.47 0.83
C VAL A 62 -2.57 8.37 -0.03
N LYS A 63 -1.77 7.42 -0.51
CA LYS A 63 -2.20 6.35 -1.43
C LYS A 63 -2.61 5.06 -0.70
N VAL A 64 -3.38 4.18 -1.33
CA VAL A 64 -3.67 2.82 -0.84
C VAL A 64 -3.34 1.74 -1.82
N SER A 65 -2.84 0.64 -1.26
CA SER A 65 -2.71 -0.63 -1.95
C SER A 65 -3.69 -1.64 -1.42
N ALA A 66 -4.30 -2.39 -2.32
CA ALA A 66 -4.99 -3.64 -2.02
C ALA A 66 -4.12 -4.82 -2.42
N SER A 67 -4.25 -5.94 -1.74
CA SER A 67 -3.49 -7.17 -2.02
C SER A 67 -4.43 -8.28 -2.47
N VAL A 68 -4.09 -8.96 -3.55
CA VAL A 68 -4.77 -10.13 -4.11
C VAL A 68 -3.74 -11.24 -4.32
N GLY A 69 -4.17 -12.44 -4.69
CA GLY A 69 -3.27 -13.50 -5.14
C GLY A 69 -3.77 -14.90 -4.83
N LEU A 70 -3.29 -15.86 -5.62
CA LEU A 70 -3.56 -17.29 -5.43
C LEU A 70 -2.80 -17.81 -4.21
N ALA A 71 -3.52 -18.34 -3.22
CA ALA A 71 -2.92 -18.85 -1.99
C ALA A 71 -3.60 -20.11 -1.41
N GLY A 72 -4.86 -20.35 -1.73
CA GLY A 72 -5.68 -21.44 -1.19
C GLY A 72 -6.08 -22.50 -2.22
N GLU A 73 -6.54 -23.65 -1.72
CA GLU A 73 -7.21 -24.65 -2.56
C GLU A 73 -8.54 -24.08 -3.07
N GLY A 74 -8.73 -24.09 -4.39
CA GLY A 74 -9.94 -23.59 -5.03
C GLY A 74 -9.87 -22.13 -5.49
N ASP A 75 -8.79 -21.41 -5.20
CA ASP A 75 -8.57 -20.08 -5.77
C ASP A 75 -8.47 -20.17 -7.30
N THR A 76 -9.02 -19.17 -7.98
CA THR A 76 -9.02 -19.07 -9.45
C THR A 76 -8.54 -17.71 -9.89
N ILE A 77 -7.93 -17.64 -11.07
CA ILE A 77 -7.49 -16.37 -11.66
C ILE A 77 -8.68 -15.42 -11.82
N GLU A 78 -9.84 -15.95 -12.22
CA GLU A 78 -11.08 -15.20 -12.37
C GLU A 78 -11.56 -14.60 -11.04
N GLY A 79 -11.46 -15.37 -9.95
CA GLY A 79 -11.75 -14.91 -8.59
C GLY A 79 -10.84 -13.77 -8.15
N GLU A 80 -9.53 -13.90 -8.39
CA GLU A 80 -8.57 -12.84 -8.06
C GLU A 80 -8.78 -11.58 -8.91
N VAL A 81 -9.12 -11.73 -10.20
CA VAL A 81 -9.50 -10.59 -11.05
C VAL A 81 -10.78 -9.91 -10.54
N ALA A 82 -11.74 -10.66 -10.00
CA ALA A 82 -12.94 -10.06 -9.38
C ALA A 82 -12.58 -9.22 -8.15
N LYS A 83 -11.66 -9.70 -7.30
CA LYS A 83 -11.13 -8.93 -6.17
C LYS A 83 -10.41 -7.66 -6.61
N VAL A 84 -9.61 -7.72 -7.70
CA VAL A 84 -8.96 -6.53 -8.28
C VAL A 84 -9.99 -5.49 -8.70
N ARG A 85 -11.06 -5.90 -9.40
CA ARG A 85 -12.12 -4.97 -9.83
C ARG A 85 -12.80 -4.32 -8.64
N ALA A 86 -13.17 -5.10 -7.62
CA ALA A 86 -13.78 -4.58 -6.40
C ALA A 86 -12.86 -3.59 -5.67
N ALA A 87 -11.55 -3.87 -5.59
CA ALA A 87 -10.58 -2.97 -4.99
C ALA A 87 -10.43 -1.64 -5.76
N VAL A 88 -10.41 -1.70 -7.11
CA VAL A 88 -10.35 -0.51 -7.97
C VAL A 88 -11.62 0.33 -7.85
N GLU A 89 -12.79 -0.31 -7.88
CA GLU A 89 -14.08 0.36 -7.65
C GLU A 89 -14.19 0.99 -6.26
N ALA A 90 -13.55 0.40 -5.26
CA ALA A 90 -13.44 0.93 -3.90
C ALA A 90 -12.43 2.08 -3.75
N GLY A 91 -11.67 2.39 -4.81
CA GLY A 91 -10.74 3.52 -4.83
C GLY A 91 -9.31 3.18 -4.40
N THR A 92 -8.84 1.94 -4.59
CA THR A 92 -7.42 1.64 -4.40
C THR A 92 -6.55 2.37 -5.43
N ASP A 93 -5.35 2.81 -5.01
CA ASP A 93 -4.40 3.51 -5.86
C ASP A 93 -3.36 2.56 -6.48
N ALA A 94 -3.21 1.36 -5.92
CA ALA A 94 -2.31 0.31 -6.39
C ALA A 94 -2.85 -1.08 -6.03
N ILE A 95 -2.31 -2.11 -6.70
CA ILE A 95 -2.57 -3.52 -6.41
C ILE A 95 -1.23 -4.21 -6.10
N MET A 96 -1.22 -5.12 -5.13
CA MET A 96 -0.16 -6.11 -4.97
C MET A 96 -0.69 -7.50 -5.34
N ASP A 97 -0.03 -8.17 -6.28
CA ASP A 97 -0.25 -9.59 -6.52
C ASP A 97 0.74 -10.40 -5.67
N LEU A 98 0.18 -11.14 -4.73
CA LEU A 98 0.86 -11.93 -3.71
C LEU A 98 0.73 -13.43 -3.96
N SER A 99 0.42 -13.86 -5.19
CA SER A 99 0.25 -15.27 -5.54
C SER A 99 1.46 -16.12 -5.14
N VAL A 100 1.21 -17.24 -4.45
CA VAL A 100 2.24 -18.17 -3.93
C VAL A 100 2.09 -19.60 -4.48
N CYS A 101 1.02 -19.89 -5.22
CA CYS A 101 0.76 -21.21 -5.77
C CYS A 101 -0.02 -21.12 -7.10
N GLY A 102 -0.22 -22.26 -7.77
CA GLY A 102 -0.92 -22.34 -9.05
C GLY A 102 -0.15 -21.68 -10.20
N ASP A 103 -0.88 -21.20 -11.21
CA ASP A 103 -0.30 -20.46 -12.34
C ASP A 103 -0.04 -18.99 -11.96
N ILE A 104 1.03 -18.76 -11.19
CA ILE A 104 1.45 -17.43 -10.72
C ILE A 104 1.74 -16.49 -11.91
N ASP A 105 2.30 -17.01 -12.99
CA ASP A 105 2.59 -16.26 -14.20
C ASP A 105 1.30 -15.81 -14.91
N GLY A 106 0.32 -16.70 -15.04
CA GLY A 106 -1.00 -16.40 -15.59
C GLY A 106 -1.79 -15.41 -14.74
N ALA A 107 -1.82 -15.62 -13.41
CA ALA A 107 -2.47 -14.74 -12.46
C ALA A 107 -1.93 -13.31 -12.55
N ARG A 108 -0.59 -13.15 -12.50
CA ARG A 108 0.07 -11.85 -12.61
C ARG A 108 -0.28 -11.12 -13.90
N ARG A 109 -0.23 -11.82 -15.04
CA ARG A 109 -0.58 -11.24 -16.35
C ARG A 109 -2.07 -10.83 -16.41
N ALA A 110 -2.95 -11.63 -15.81
CA ALA A 110 -4.37 -11.31 -15.71
C ALA A 110 -4.61 -10.06 -14.84
N VAL A 111 -3.93 -9.93 -13.70
CA VAL A 111 -3.99 -8.74 -12.83
C VAL A 111 -3.49 -7.49 -13.57
N LEU A 112 -2.33 -7.58 -14.23
CA LEU A 112 -1.77 -6.47 -15.02
C LEU A 112 -2.71 -5.97 -16.13
N ALA A 113 -3.45 -6.89 -16.75
CA ALA A 113 -4.44 -6.57 -17.78
C ALA A 113 -5.75 -5.99 -17.20
N ALA A 114 -6.14 -6.39 -15.99
CA ALA A 114 -7.42 -6.03 -15.38
C ALA A 114 -7.47 -4.63 -14.78
N THR A 115 -6.32 -3.98 -14.53
CA THR A 115 -6.28 -2.65 -13.90
C THR A 115 -5.34 -1.68 -14.61
N THR A 116 -5.64 -0.39 -14.49
CA THR A 116 -4.77 0.72 -14.89
C THR A 116 -3.94 1.27 -13.73
N THR A 117 -4.18 0.83 -12.49
CA THR A 117 -3.39 1.23 -11.32
C THR A 117 -2.05 0.49 -11.28
N PRO A 118 -0.98 1.06 -10.71
CA PRO A 118 0.29 0.37 -10.49
C PRO A 118 0.10 -1.00 -9.84
N VAL A 119 0.84 -1.99 -10.33
CA VAL A 119 0.82 -3.37 -9.81
C VAL A 119 2.22 -3.67 -9.28
N GLY A 120 2.28 -4.16 -8.05
CA GLY A 120 3.50 -4.68 -7.45
C GLY A 120 3.42 -6.14 -7.09
N THR A 121 4.56 -6.75 -6.84
CA THR A 121 4.68 -8.17 -6.50
C THR A 121 5.78 -8.40 -5.46
N LEU A 122 5.85 -9.63 -4.92
CA LEU A 122 7.02 -10.13 -4.20
C LEU A 122 7.66 -11.29 -4.95
N PRO A 123 8.66 -11.04 -5.83
CA PRO A 123 9.27 -12.07 -6.67
C PRO A 123 9.79 -13.30 -5.91
N VAL A 124 10.24 -13.09 -4.68
CA VAL A 124 10.71 -14.16 -3.79
C VAL A 124 9.64 -15.24 -3.60
N TYR A 125 8.36 -14.89 -3.60
CA TYR A 125 7.28 -15.86 -3.37
C TYR A 125 7.23 -16.89 -4.50
N GLN A 126 7.25 -16.41 -5.75
CA GLN A 126 7.29 -17.26 -6.92
C GLN A 126 8.60 -18.07 -7.00
N ALA A 127 9.74 -17.44 -6.70
CA ALA A 127 11.04 -18.14 -6.73
C ALA A 127 11.08 -19.31 -5.72
N LEU A 128 10.52 -19.13 -4.53
CA LEU A 128 10.41 -20.18 -3.52
C LEU A 128 9.43 -21.29 -3.94
N ALA A 129 8.29 -20.92 -4.53
CA ALA A 129 7.30 -21.87 -5.04
C ALA A 129 7.89 -22.76 -6.14
N GLU A 130 8.54 -22.16 -7.14
CA GLU A 130 9.19 -22.87 -8.24
C GLU A 130 10.36 -23.74 -7.74
N ALA A 131 11.15 -23.25 -6.79
CA ALA A 131 12.21 -24.06 -6.17
C ALA A 131 11.66 -25.26 -5.39
N ARG A 132 10.53 -25.09 -4.70
CA ARG A 132 9.87 -26.20 -3.99
C ARG A 132 9.36 -27.25 -4.96
N GLU A 133 8.73 -26.84 -6.06
CA GLU A 133 8.24 -27.75 -7.10
C GLU A 133 9.41 -28.50 -7.78
N LYS A 134 10.47 -27.78 -8.13
CA LYS A 134 11.63 -28.32 -8.86
C LYS A 134 12.54 -29.20 -8.01
N TYR A 135 12.75 -28.85 -6.74
CA TYR A 135 13.76 -29.48 -5.86
C TYR A 135 13.19 -30.18 -4.63
N GLY A 136 11.87 -30.16 -4.45
CA GLY A 136 11.17 -30.68 -3.28
C GLY A 136 11.30 -29.79 -2.02
N ALA A 137 12.07 -28.70 -2.07
CA ALA A 137 12.27 -27.81 -0.93
C ALA A 137 12.67 -26.39 -1.36
N ALA A 138 11.98 -25.38 -0.84
CA ALA A 138 12.24 -23.97 -1.16
C ALA A 138 13.65 -23.50 -0.75
N VAL A 139 14.22 -24.05 0.33
CA VAL A 139 15.60 -23.73 0.77
C VAL A 139 16.69 -24.14 -0.22
N LYS A 140 16.37 -24.96 -1.23
CA LYS A 140 17.28 -25.34 -2.32
C LYS A 140 17.20 -24.39 -3.53
N MET A 141 16.42 -23.31 -3.43
CA MET A 141 16.36 -22.25 -4.46
C MET A 141 17.76 -21.78 -4.83
N LYS A 142 18.06 -21.68 -6.12
CA LYS A 142 19.31 -21.11 -6.58
C LYS A 142 19.19 -19.60 -6.71
N VAL A 143 20.30 -18.90 -6.42
CA VAL A 143 20.36 -17.42 -6.52
C VAL A 143 19.97 -16.96 -7.92
N ASP A 144 20.52 -17.59 -8.97
CA ASP A 144 20.21 -17.20 -10.35
C ASP A 144 18.74 -17.36 -10.71
N GLU A 145 18.08 -18.43 -10.25
CA GLU A 145 16.65 -18.67 -10.50
C GLU A 145 15.78 -17.61 -9.82
N MET A 146 16.15 -17.16 -8.62
CA MET A 146 15.47 -16.03 -7.97
C MET A 146 15.58 -14.75 -8.80
N PHE A 147 16.76 -14.46 -9.35
CA PHE A 147 16.96 -13.29 -10.20
C PHE A 147 16.28 -13.42 -11.59
N GLU A 148 16.20 -14.64 -12.14
CA GLU A 148 15.41 -14.92 -13.34
C GLU A 148 13.93 -14.64 -13.12
N VAL A 149 13.37 -15.01 -11.96
CA VAL A 149 11.99 -14.68 -11.58
C VAL A 149 11.79 -13.17 -11.45
N ILE A 150 12.71 -12.46 -10.77
CA ILE A 150 12.68 -10.99 -10.64
C ILE A 150 12.66 -10.33 -12.02
N GLU A 151 13.54 -10.74 -12.92
CA GLU A 151 13.58 -10.19 -14.28
C GLU A 151 12.34 -10.58 -15.10
N ARG A 152 11.84 -11.81 -14.97
CA ARG A 152 10.61 -12.26 -15.65
C ARG A 152 9.40 -11.40 -15.26
N GLN A 153 9.23 -11.10 -13.96
CA GLN A 153 8.16 -10.22 -13.48
C GLN A 153 8.33 -8.77 -13.97
N ALA A 154 9.56 -8.26 -13.96
CA ALA A 154 9.84 -6.94 -14.53
C ALA A 154 9.58 -6.90 -16.06
N ALA A 155 9.85 -7.99 -16.78
CA ALA A 155 9.58 -8.09 -18.21
C ALA A 155 8.09 -8.13 -18.54
N ASP A 156 7.27 -8.75 -17.68
CA ASP A 156 5.80 -8.77 -17.80
C ASP A 156 5.15 -7.39 -17.60
N GLY A 157 5.85 -6.46 -16.92
CA GLY A 157 5.38 -5.10 -16.72
C GLY A 157 4.97 -4.74 -15.30
N VAL A 158 5.40 -5.50 -14.28
CA VAL A 158 5.21 -5.13 -12.87
C VAL A 158 5.89 -3.79 -12.57
N ASP A 159 5.20 -2.86 -11.92
CA ASP A 159 5.66 -1.47 -11.72
C ASP A 159 6.52 -1.28 -10.49
N PHE A 160 6.32 -2.10 -9.45
CA PHE A 160 7.19 -2.09 -8.28
C PHE A 160 7.42 -3.48 -7.71
N LEU A 161 8.63 -3.75 -7.23
CA LEU A 161 9.01 -5.05 -6.68
C LEU A 161 9.31 -4.90 -5.21
N ALA A 162 8.54 -5.60 -4.37
CA ALA A 162 8.77 -5.66 -2.94
C ALA A 162 9.78 -6.78 -2.61
N LEU A 163 10.95 -6.38 -2.10
CA LEU A 163 12.11 -7.27 -1.92
C LEU A 163 12.75 -7.08 -0.55
N HIS A 164 12.95 -8.18 0.17
CA HIS A 164 13.48 -8.21 1.54
C HIS A 164 15.00 -8.10 1.56
N CYS A 165 15.56 -7.02 1.01
CA CYS A 165 17.00 -6.85 0.89
C CYS A 165 17.70 -6.62 2.23
N ALA A 166 16.99 -6.16 3.26
CA ALA A 166 17.57 -5.80 4.55
C ALA A 166 17.56 -6.94 5.60
N THR A 167 16.96 -8.08 5.28
CA THR A 167 17.03 -9.29 6.13
C THR A 167 18.42 -9.92 5.99
N THR A 168 19.38 -9.51 6.81
CA THR A 168 20.79 -9.93 6.75
C THR A 168 21.21 -10.79 7.93
N TRP A 169 22.38 -11.43 7.88
CA TRP A 169 22.96 -12.11 9.06
C TRP A 169 23.11 -11.20 10.27
N GLN A 170 23.39 -9.91 10.06
CA GLN A 170 23.47 -8.92 11.14
C GLN A 170 22.13 -8.79 11.86
N THR A 171 21.05 -8.54 11.11
CA THR A 171 19.70 -8.38 11.68
C THR A 171 19.21 -9.68 12.35
N LEU A 172 19.51 -10.85 11.76
CA LEU A 172 19.23 -12.15 12.37
C LEU A 172 19.98 -12.35 13.69
N ARG A 173 21.25 -11.92 13.80
CA ARG A 173 22.00 -11.99 15.06
C ARG A 173 21.39 -11.09 16.13
N ALA A 174 20.84 -9.93 15.77
CA ALA A 174 20.13 -9.08 16.72
C ALA A 174 18.84 -9.72 17.20
N ALA A 175 18.05 -10.29 16.29
CA ALA A 175 16.86 -11.05 16.63
C ALA A 175 17.16 -12.23 17.56
N LYS A 176 18.28 -12.95 17.38
CA LYS A 176 18.65 -14.05 18.29
C LYS A 176 18.96 -13.58 19.72
N LYS A 177 19.37 -12.32 19.90
CA LYS A 177 19.68 -11.75 21.23
C LYS A 177 18.42 -11.26 21.96
N HIS A 178 17.36 -10.93 21.24
CA HIS A 178 16.10 -10.47 21.80
C HIS A 178 15.00 -11.50 21.55
N ARG A 179 14.44 -12.08 22.60
CA ARG A 179 13.31 -13.00 22.46
C ARG A 179 12.05 -12.20 22.14
N ARG A 180 11.76 -12.04 20.85
CA ARG A 180 10.44 -11.62 20.37
C ARG A 180 9.35 -12.57 20.87
N VAL A 181 8.16 -12.03 21.03
CA VAL A 181 6.95 -12.84 21.30
C VAL A 181 6.62 -13.66 20.06
N ASP A 182 6.55 -12.99 18.90
CA ASP A 182 6.37 -13.66 17.63
C ASP A 182 7.73 -13.98 16.98
N TYR A 183 7.76 -15.06 16.20
CA TYR A 183 8.86 -15.24 15.26
C TYR A 183 8.77 -14.18 14.13
N LEU A 184 9.59 -14.34 13.10
CA LEU A 184 9.49 -13.51 11.92
C LEU A 184 8.13 -13.76 11.21
N VAL A 185 7.27 -12.76 11.15
CA VAL A 185 5.93 -12.85 10.53
C VAL A 185 5.92 -12.47 9.05
N SER A 186 7.04 -11.97 8.52
CA SER A 186 7.16 -11.68 7.10
C SER A 186 7.30 -12.96 6.29
N HIS A 187 6.29 -13.33 5.51
CA HIS A 187 6.35 -14.54 4.68
C HIS A 187 7.66 -14.62 3.86
N GLY A 188 8.01 -13.56 3.13
CA GLY A 188 9.25 -13.55 2.35
C GLY A 188 10.51 -13.46 3.21
N GLY A 189 10.50 -12.64 4.27
CA GLY A 189 11.62 -12.54 5.20
C GLY A 189 11.93 -13.87 5.89
N SER A 190 10.91 -14.61 6.33
CA SER A 190 11.03 -15.89 7.03
C SER A 190 11.57 -17.00 6.13
N HIS A 191 11.10 -17.08 4.89
CA HIS A 191 11.63 -18.06 3.93
C HIS A 191 13.06 -17.72 3.50
N LEU A 192 13.37 -16.44 3.31
CA LEU A 192 14.72 -16.00 2.97
C LEU A 192 15.69 -16.24 4.12
N MET A 193 15.29 -15.96 5.35
CA MET A 193 16.04 -16.33 6.56
C MET A 193 16.27 -17.86 6.63
N GLY A 194 15.25 -18.66 6.34
CA GLY A 194 15.37 -20.12 6.28
C GLY A 194 16.39 -20.58 5.22
N TRP A 195 16.37 -19.96 4.04
CA TRP A 195 17.33 -20.19 2.97
C TRP A 195 18.76 -19.82 3.41
N MET A 196 18.96 -18.66 4.05
CA MET A 196 20.26 -18.21 4.54
C MET A 196 20.86 -19.18 5.55
N ILE A 197 20.05 -19.61 6.53
CA ILE A 197 20.47 -20.56 7.56
C ILE A 197 20.86 -21.91 6.95
N TYR A 198 20.05 -22.42 6.02
CA TYR A 198 20.29 -23.72 5.38
C TYR A 198 21.57 -23.71 4.53
N ASN A 199 21.76 -22.67 3.72
CA ASN A 199 22.89 -22.57 2.79
C ASN A 199 24.15 -21.95 3.42
N GLN A 200 24.06 -21.43 4.65
CA GLN A 200 25.12 -20.68 5.34
C GLN A 200 25.67 -19.52 4.51
N GLN A 201 24.77 -18.83 3.79
CA GLN A 201 25.08 -17.71 2.89
C GLN A 201 24.34 -16.46 3.33
N GLU A 202 24.86 -15.29 2.94
CA GLU A 202 24.14 -14.02 3.14
C GLU A 202 22.89 -13.97 2.25
N ASN A 203 21.99 -13.06 2.57
CA ASN A 203 20.84 -12.77 1.74
C ASN A 203 21.26 -12.41 0.30
N PRO A 204 20.86 -13.18 -0.73
CA PRO A 204 21.33 -12.92 -2.09
C PRO A 204 20.79 -11.61 -2.67
N LEU A 205 19.67 -11.08 -2.16
CA LEU A 205 19.16 -9.76 -2.54
C LEU A 205 20.03 -8.62 -1.98
N TYR A 206 20.68 -8.85 -0.84
CA TYR A 206 21.64 -7.93 -0.24
C TYR A 206 23.01 -8.04 -0.92
N GLU A 207 23.52 -9.26 -1.04
CA GLU A 207 24.84 -9.56 -1.61
C GLU A 207 24.93 -9.14 -3.09
N HIS A 208 23.87 -9.38 -3.87
CA HIS A 208 23.80 -9.02 -5.28
C HIS A 208 22.89 -7.82 -5.56
N PHE A 209 22.85 -6.85 -4.64
CA PHE A 209 21.97 -5.68 -4.78
C PHE A 209 22.20 -4.90 -6.08
N ASP A 210 23.44 -4.80 -6.57
CA ASP A 210 23.73 -4.09 -7.82
C ASP A 210 23.11 -4.78 -9.05
N ARG A 211 23.05 -6.13 -9.05
CA ARG A 211 22.34 -6.91 -10.08
C ARG A 211 20.85 -6.60 -10.06
N LEU A 212 20.27 -6.45 -8.87
CA LEU A 212 18.87 -6.06 -8.71
C LEU A 212 18.62 -4.64 -9.27
N LEU A 213 19.48 -3.69 -8.93
CA LEU A 213 19.37 -2.30 -9.43
C LEU A 213 19.48 -2.24 -10.95
N GLU A 214 20.31 -3.10 -11.57
CA GLU A 214 20.39 -3.18 -13.03
C GLU A 214 19.05 -3.59 -13.66
N ILE A 215 18.37 -4.60 -13.09
CA ILE A 215 17.05 -5.04 -13.54
C ILE A 215 16.04 -3.89 -13.38
N CYS A 216 15.96 -3.28 -12.19
CA CYS A 216 15.05 -2.16 -11.94
C CYS A 216 15.26 -1.02 -12.94
N ARG A 217 16.51 -0.63 -13.20
CA ARG A 217 16.87 0.42 -14.17
C ARG A 217 16.55 0.04 -15.62
N ARG A 218 16.69 -1.23 -15.99
CA ARG A 218 16.37 -1.76 -17.33
C ARG A 218 14.88 -1.67 -17.66
N TYR A 219 14.01 -1.76 -16.66
CA TYR A 219 12.55 -1.73 -16.85
C TYR A 219 11.87 -0.47 -16.29
N ASP A 220 12.60 0.42 -15.60
CA ASP A 220 12.04 1.54 -14.82
C ASP A 220 11.05 1.08 -13.73
N VAL A 221 11.41 -0.02 -13.07
CA VAL A 221 10.62 -0.59 -11.99
C VAL A 221 11.04 0.06 -10.68
N THR A 222 10.07 0.53 -9.91
CA THR A 222 10.31 1.09 -8.58
C THR A 222 10.67 -0.03 -7.61
N LEU A 223 11.78 0.13 -6.89
CA LEU A 223 12.14 -0.79 -5.84
C LEU A 223 11.33 -0.47 -4.58
N SER A 224 10.63 -1.46 -4.03
CA SER A 224 10.00 -1.36 -2.72
C SER A 224 10.83 -2.20 -1.75
N LEU A 225 11.69 -1.57 -0.95
CA LEU A 225 12.49 -2.30 0.03
C LEU A 225 11.57 -2.81 1.14
N ALA A 226 11.38 -4.12 1.22
CA ALA A 226 10.43 -4.74 2.13
C ALA A 226 11.04 -5.02 3.50
N ASP A 227 10.23 -4.86 4.55
CA ASP A 227 10.55 -5.10 5.94
C ASP A 227 10.36 -6.59 6.30
N GLY A 228 11.48 -7.29 6.44
CA GLY A 228 11.52 -8.66 6.95
C GLY A 228 11.21 -8.69 8.44
N TRP A 229 11.88 -7.84 9.22
CA TRP A 229 11.83 -7.75 10.68
C TRP A 229 10.71 -6.85 11.20
N ARG A 230 9.60 -6.74 10.49
CA ARG A 230 8.42 -6.06 11.03
C ARG A 230 7.86 -6.79 12.27
N PRO A 231 7.29 -6.06 13.24
CA PRO A 231 6.59 -6.64 14.38
C PRO A 231 5.27 -7.30 13.95
N GLY A 232 5.04 -8.52 14.44
CA GLY A 232 3.78 -9.28 14.30
C GLY A 232 2.82 -9.12 15.46
N CYS A 233 3.30 -8.60 16.58
CA CYS A 233 2.51 -8.20 17.73
C CYS A 233 3.05 -6.89 18.30
N LEU A 234 2.24 -6.19 19.12
CA LEU A 234 2.64 -4.89 19.68
C LEU A 234 3.92 -4.96 20.52
N ALA A 235 4.14 -6.08 21.23
CA ALA A 235 5.29 -6.26 22.13
C ALA A 235 6.64 -6.25 21.41
N ASP A 236 6.66 -6.55 20.11
CA ASP A 236 7.88 -6.62 19.30
C ASP A 236 8.16 -5.30 18.57
N SER A 237 7.32 -4.28 18.77
CA SER A 237 7.50 -2.97 18.14
C SER A 237 8.75 -2.25 18.66
N LEU A 238 9.56 -1.75 17.73
CA LEU A 238 10.84 -1.06 17.94
C LEU A 238 11.89 -1.93 18.65
N ASP A 239 11.83 -3.25 18.47
CA ASP A 239 12.88 -4.14 18.94
C ASP A 239 14.19 -3.95 18.16
N ALA A 240 15.26 -4.58 18.66
CA ALA A 240 16.59 -4.42 18.08
C ALA A 240 16.69 -4.92 16.62
N ALA A 241 15.94 -5.98 16.27
CA ALA A 241 15.97 -6.53 14.91
C ALA A 241 15.30 -5.59 13.91
N GLN A 242 14.13 -5.02 14.28
CA GLN A 242 13.44 -4.03 13.47
C GLN A 242 14.33 -2.81 13.27
N VAL A 243 14.84 -2.20 14.35
CA VAL A 243 15.64 -0.97 14.26
C VAL A 243 16.92 -1.18 13.43
N GLN A 244 17.57 -2.34 13.55
CA GLN A 244 18.72 -2.64 12.70
C GLN A 244 18.36 -2.81 11.23
N GLU A 245 17.20 -3.40 10.92
CA GLU A 245 16.72 -3.48 9.55
C GLU A 245 16.51 -2.08 8.96
N LEU A 246 15.93 -1.14 9.72
CA LEU A 246 15.72 0.25 9.28
C LEU A 246 17.05 0.93 8.89
N VAL A 247 18.12 0.67 9.65
CA VAL A 247 19.45 1.21 9.33
C VAL A 247 19.98 0.66 8.00
N VAL A 248 19.83 -0.64 7.77
CA VAL A 248 20.23 -1.28 6.50
C VAL A 248 19.38 -0.77 5.34
N LEU A 249 18.08 -0.58 5.55
CA LEU A 249 17.18 0.00 4.54
C LEU A 249 17.65 1.40 4.11
N GLY A 250 18.08 2.25 5.04
CA GLY A 250 18.64 3.57 4.74
C GLY A 250 19.88 3.53 3.82
N GLU A 251 20.80 2.59 4.07
CA GLU A 251 21.95 2.35 3.20
C GLU A 251 21.51 1.96 1.78
N LEU A 252 20.58 1.00 1.68
CA LEU A 252 20.09 0.49 0.40
C LEU A 252 19.31 1.55 -0.40
N VAL A 253 18.57 2.45 0.27
CA VAL A 253 17.95 3.61 -0.35
C VAL A 253 18.99 4.52 -0.99
N ALA A 254 20.06 4.84 -0.27
CA ALA A 254 21.13 5.68 -0.81
C ALA A 254 21.79 5.04 -2.04
N ARG A 255 22.09 3.74 -1.99
CA ARG A 255 22.65 2.97 -3.10
C ARG A 255 21.72 2.93 -4.32
N ALA A 256 20.41 2.71 -4.11
CA ALA A 256 19.43 2.70 -5.21
C ALA A 256 19.35 4.06 -5.92
N ARG A 257 19.34 5.16 -5.16
CA ARG A 257 19.31 6.52 -5.69
C ARG A 257 20.56 6.89 -6.47
N GLN A 258 21.75 6.43 -6.04
CA GLN A 258 23.00 6.60 -6.80
C GLN A 258 22.93 5.97 -8.20
N GLN A 259 22.21 4.85 -8.33
CA GLN A 259 21.94 4.18 -9.61
C GLN A 259 20.68 4.70 -10.32
N GLN A 260 20.10 5.82 -9.85
CA GLN A 260 18.91 6.46 -10.42
C GLN A 260 17.70 5.53 -10.50
N VAL A 261 17.57 4.62 -9.54
CA VAL A 261 16.42 3.74 -9.35
C VAL A 261 15.47 4.38 -8.34
N GLN A 262 14.19 4.47 -8.71
CA GLN A 262 13.14 4.94 -7.81
C GLN A 262 12.98 3.94 -6.66
N VAL A 263 12.91 4.43 -5.42
CA VAL A 263 12.82 3.58 -4.23
C VAL A 263 11.78 4.11 -3.24
N MET A 264 10.97 3.20 -2.71
CA MET A 264 10.13 3.38 -1.54
C MET A 264 10.44 2.29 -0.52
N VAL A 265 10.06 2.51 0.74
CA VAL A 265 10.35 1.57 1.82
C VAL A 265 9.07 1.06 2.43
N LYS A 266 8.99 -0.25 2.69
CA LYS A 266 7.86 -0.87 3.38
C LYS A 266 8.08 -0.86 4.89
N GLY A 267 7.01 -0.64 5.63
CA GLY A 267 7.02 -0.48 7.08
C GLY A 267 6.03 -1.36 7.81
N PRO A 268 6.03 -1.26 9.15
CA PRO A 268 5.59 -2.31 10.06
C PRO A 268 4.11 -2.64 9.97
N GLY A 269 3.80 -3.82 10.53
CA GLY A 269 2.46 -4.34 10.75
C GLY A 269 1.86 -3.93 12.10
N HIS A 270 2.39 -4.45 13.22
CA HIS A 270 1.79 -4.22 14.55
C HIS A 270 2.56 -3.18 15.37
N VAL A 271 1.93 -2.03 15.64
CA VAL A 271 2.60 -0.91 16.33
C VAL A 271 1.65 -0.27 17.33
N PRO A 272 1.98 -0.23 18.64
CA PRO A 272 1.15 0.43 19.62
C PRO A 272 1.12 1.94 19.34
N LEU A 273 -0.01 2.59 19.65
CA LEU A 273 -0.23 4.02 19.38
C LEU A 273 0.92 4.92 19.86
N GLY A 274 1.50 4.62 21.02
CA GLY A 274 2.59 5.39 21.61
C GLY A 274 3.91 5.35 20.80
N HIS A 275 4.13 4.31 19.98
CA HIS A 275 5.35 4.16 19.17
C HIS A 275 5.18 4.70 17.75
N LEU A 276 3.96 4.79 17.26
CA LEU A 276 3.64 5.01 15.84
C LEU A 276 4.38 6.20 15.22
N LYS A 277 4.29 7.38 15.84
CA LYS A 277 4.96 8.59 15.34
C LYS A 277 6.48 8.43 15.34
N ALA A 278 7.05 7.87 16.40
CA ALA A 278 8.50 7.66 16.49
C ALA A 278 8.98 6.69 15.40
N THR A 279 8.27 5.60 15.17
CA THR A 279 8.60 4.62 14.13
C THR A 279 8.58 5.25 12.73
N VAL A 280 7.55 6.03 12.41
CA VAL A 280 7.45 6.71 11.10
C VAL A 280 8.57 7.74 10.93
N GLN A 281 8.81 8.59 11.94
CA GLN A 281 9.83 9.63 11.84
C GLN A 281 11.25 9.06 11.78
N LEU A 282 11.53 7.99 12.52
CA LEU A 282 12.80 7.28 12.46
C LEU A 282 13.06 6.76 11.05
N GLU A 283 12.08 6.09 10.45
CA GLU A 283 12.21 5.56 9.09
C GLU A 283 12.46 6.67 8.07
N LYS A 284 11.63 7.72 8.08
CA LYS A 284 11.76 8.84 7.14
C LYS A 284 13.13 9.51 7.26
N GLN A 285 13.70 9.58 8.46
CA GLN A 285 15.02 10.16 8.68
C GLN A 285 16.15 9.26 8.16
N LEU A 286 16.11 7.96 8.48
CA LEU A 286 17.13 6.99 8.05
C LEU A 286 17.11 6.78 6.53
N CYS A 287 15.92 6.74 5.94
CA CYS A 287 15.70 6.47 4.52
C CYS A 287 15.60 7.76 3.69
N HIS A 288 16.18 8.87 4.16
CA HIS A 288 16.34 10.12 3.40
C HIS A 288 15.04 10.62 2.75
N GLY A 289 13.94 10.56 3.50
CA GLY A 289 12.62 11.01 3.05
C GLY A 289 11.96 10.13 1.98
N ALA A 290 12.48 8.93 1.69
CA ALA A 290 11.84 8.01 0.75
C ALA A 290 10.35 7.78 1.09
N PRO A 291 9.47 7.61 0.10
CA PRO A 291 8.05 7.31 0.37
C PRO A 291 7.91 6.07 1.24
N TYR A 292 7.05 6.16 2.25
CA TYR A 292 6.89 5.10 3.25
C TYR A 292 5.55 4.37 3.10
N PHE A 293 5.64 3.05 2.93
CA PHE A 293 4.55 2.12 2.63
C PHE A 293 4.26 1.19 3.81
N VAL A 294 3.29 1.54 4.66
CA VAL A 294 3.01 0.82 5.92
C VAL A 294 1.83 -0.14 5.79
N PHE A 295 1.84 -1.24 6.55
CA PHE A 295 0.76 -2.24 6.56
C PHE A 295 -0.20 -2.01 7.72
N GLY A 296 -1.32 -1.31 7.50
CA GLY A 296 -2.09 -0.72 8.61
C GLY A 296 -1.41 0.56 9.11
N PRO A 297 -0.76 0.57 10.30
CA PRO A 297 -0.51 -0.54 11.22
C PRO A 297 -1.65 -0.91 12.17
N VAL A 298 -1.69 -2.19 12.56
CA VAL A 298 -2.55 -2.73 13.62
C VAL A 298 -2.09 -2.17 14.97
N VAL A 299 -3.01 -1.53 15.70
CA VAL A 299 -2.72 -0.83 16.96
C VAL A 299 -3.12 -1.62 18.21
N THR A 300 -3.75 -2.78 18.03
CA THR A 300 -4.15 -3.71 19.10
C THR A 300 -4.33 -5.11 18.55
N ASP A 301 -3.79 -6.11 19.26
CA ASP A 301 -3.76 -7.51 18.80
C ASP A 301 -5.02 -8.31 19.21
N ILE A 302 -5.98 -7.67 19.89
CA ILE A 302 -7.10 -8.36 20.55
C ILE A 302 -8.39 -8.43 19.73
N ALA A 303 -8.38 -7.95 18.47
CA ALA A 303 -9.58 -7.81 17.66
C ALA A 303 -9.51 -8.53 16.30
N PRO A 304 -9.04 -9.80 16.22
CA PRO A 304 -9.11 -10.57 14.98
C PRO A 304 -10.56 -10.64 14.48
N GLY A 305 -10.76 -10.52 13.17
CA GLY A 305 -12.08 -10.30 12.55
C GLY A 305 -12.41 -8.81 12.35
N TYR A 306 -11.69 -7.90 13.01
CA TYR A 306 -11.89 -6.45 12.92
C TYR A 306 -10.58 -5.69 12.66
N ASP A 307 -9.55 -6.38 12.16
CA ASP A 307 -8.24 -5.76 11.98
C ASP A 307 -8.21 -4.67 10.92
N HIS A 308 -9.14 -4.67 9.95
CA HIS A 308 -9.38 -3.50 9.09
C HIS A 308 -9.66 -2.20 9.88
N ILE A 309 -10.29 -2.29 11.07
CA ILE A 309 -10.55 -1.15 11.96
C ILE A 309 -9.30 -0.79 12.77
N THR A 310 -8.65 -1.79 13.38
CA THR A 310 -7.43 -1.56 14.17
C THR A 310 -6.33 -0.95 13.29
N ALA A 311 -6.20 -1.45 12.07
CA ALA A 311 -5.30 -0.96 11.04
C ALA A 311 -5.67 0.42 10.51
N ALA A 312 -6.96 0.75 10.35
CA ALA A 312 -7.38 2.08 9.92
C ALA A 312 -7.00 3.17 10.94
N ILE A 313 -7.10 2.86 12.24
CA ILE A 313 -6.68 3.78 13.32
C ILE A 313 -5.17 4.05 13.21
N GLY A 314 -4.37 2.99 13.13
CA GLY A 314 -2.92 3.15 13.02
C GLY A 314 -2.49 3.78 11.70
N GLY A 315 -3.15 3.42 10.59
CA GLY A 315 -2.88 3.95 9.26
C GLY A 315 -3.15 5.45 9.16
N ALA A 316 -4.23 5.95 9.77
CA ALA A 316 -4.50 7.38 9.82
C ALA A 316 -3.39 8.14 10.56
N LEU A 317 -2.94 7.61 11.69
CA LEU A 317 -1.86 8.21 12.49
C LEU A 317 -0.49 8.08 11.83
N ALA A 318 -0.20 6.95 11.19
CA ALA A 318 1.03 6.75 10.44
C ALA A 318 1.10 7.73 9.25
N ALA A 319 0.01 7.84 8.50
CA ALA A 319 -0.11 8.76 7.38
C ALA A 319 0.00 10.22 7.81
N TRP A 320 -0.63 10.58 8.94
CA TRP A 320 -0.48 11.91 9.55
C TRP A 320 0.97 12.18 9.98
N ALA A 321 1.66 11.17 10.51
CA ALA A 321 3.06 11.26 10.92
C ALA A 321 4.06 11.31 9.76
N GLY A 322 3.64 10.99 8.53
CA GLY A 322 4.47 11.10 7.33
C GLY A 322 4.54 9.87 6.45
N ALA A 323 3.75 8.81 6.69
CA ALA A 323 3.59 7.73 5.71
C ALA A 323 2.76 8.22 4.52
N GLU A 324 3.12 7.79 3.30
CA GLU A 324 2.47 8.27 2.07
C GLU A 324 1.72 7.17 1.33
N PHE A 325 1.84 5.93 1.78
CA PHE A 325 1.20 4.78 1.16
C PHE A 325 0.78 3.79 2.24
N LEU A 326 -0.50 3.41 2.24
CA LEU A 326 -1.06 2.45 3.18
C LEU A 326 -1.39 1.16 2.44
N CYS A 327 -0.87 0.03 2.90
CA CYS A 327 -1.44 -1.26 2.55
C CYS A 327 -2.68 -1.45 3.42
N TYR A 328 -3.78 -1.79 2.77
CA TYR A 328 -5.00 -2.12 3.49
C TYR A 328 -4.81 -3.34 4.40
N VAL A 329 -5.76 -3.53 5.31
CA VAL A 329 -5.91 -4.74 6.10
C VAL A 329 -7.37 -5.13 6.01
N THR A 330 -7.66 -6.42 5.86
CA THR A 330 -9.05 -6.90 5.73
C THR A 330 -9.57 -7.42 7.07
N ALA A 331 -10.88 -7.66 7.16
CA ALA A 331 -11.45 -8.35 8.31
C ALA A 331 -10.92 -9.80 8.46
N ALA A 332 -10.42 -10.41 7.39
CA ALA A 332 -9.87 -11.76 7.38
C ALA A 332 -8.41 -11.85 7.84
N GLU A 333 -7.75 -10.72 8.11
CA GLU A 333 -6.38 -10.72 8.63
C GLU A 333 -6.27 -11.61 9.87
N HIS A 334 -5.19 -12.39 9.96
CA HIS A 334 -4.95 -13.40 11.00
C HIS A 334 -5.93 -14.59 11.02
N LEU A 335 -6.91 -14.66 10.11
CA LEU A 335 -7.96 -15.69 10.12
C LEU A 335 -8.03 -16.49 8.81
N GLY A 336 -7.82 -15.86 7.66
CA GLY A 336 -7.94 -16.55 6.37
C GLY A 336 -7.79 -15.64 5.15
N LEU A 337 -8.18 -16.17 3.99
CA LEU A 337 -8.17 -15.42 2.73
C LEU A 337 -9.43 -14.55 2.63
N PRO A 338 -9.31 -13.27 2.23
CA PRO A 338 -10.45 -12.39 2.11
C PRO A 338 -11.28 -12.72 0.87
N ASP A 339 -12.60 -12.62 0.99
CA ASP A 339 -13.52 -12.58 -0.14
C ASP A 339 -13.57 -11.18 -0.81
N VAL A 340 -14.37 -11.05 -1.87
CA VAL A 340 -14.51 -9.80 -2.64
C VAL A 340 -15.03 -8.64 -1.80
N GLU A 341 -15.98 -8.89 -0.89
CA GLU A 341 -16.56 -7.85 -0.04
C GLU A 341 -15.55 -7.42 1.02
N GLN A 342 -14.82 -8.36 1.62
CA GLN A 342 -13.78 -8.05 2.60
C GLN A 342 -12.62 -7.27 1.97
N VAL A 343 -12.30 -7.51 0.70
CA VAL A 343 -11.35 -6.67 -0.06
C VAL A 343 -11.89 -5.26 -0.20
N ARG A 344 -13.16 -5.09 -0.61
CA ARG A 344 -13.81 -3.78 -0.74
C ARG A 344 -13.81 -3.03 0.60
N GLU A 345 -14.23 -3.68 1.69
CA GLU A 345 -14.28 -3.09 3.03
C GLU A 345 -12.89 -2.66 3.53
N GLY A 346 -11.87 -3.49 3.31
CA GLY A 346 -10.49 -3.15 3.66
C GLY A 346 -10.00 -1.90 2.92
N VAL A 347 -10.31 -1.78 1.61
CA VAL A 347 -9.90 -0.61 0.81
C VAL A 347 -10.61 0.64 1.33
N VAL A 348 -11.93 0.56 1.53
CA VAL A 348 -12.73 1.68 2.07
C VAL A 348 -12.19 2.12 3.43
N ALA A 349 -11.91 1.19 4.35
CA ALA A 349 -11.34 1.50 5.67
C ALA A 349 -9.99 2.24 5.54
N ALA A 350 -9.10 1.76 4.67
CA ALA A 350 -7.82 2.40 4.43
C ALA A 350 -7.94 3.75 3.70
N ARG A 351 -8.98 3.97 2.85
CA ARG A 351 -9.27 5.29 2.24
C ARG A 351 -9.85 6.30 3.20
N ILE A 352 -10.68 5.88 4.14
CA ILE A 352 -11.08 6.73 5.26
C ILE A 352 -9.84 7.15 6.06
N ALA A 353 -8.94 6.22 6.37
CA ALA A 353 -7.73 6.49 7.13
C ALA A 353 -6.80 7.51 6.44
N ALA A 354 -6.55 7.36 5.13
CA ALA A 354 -5.76 8.33 4.39
C ALA A 354 -6.41 9.69 4.27
N HIS A 355 -7.71 9.74 3.92
CA HIS A 355 -8.38 11.03 3.77
C HIS A 355 -8.39 11.78 5.10
N ALA A 356 -8.60 11.09 6.22
CA ALA A 356 -8.48 11.69 7.55
C ALA A 356 -7.08 12.28 7.81
N ALA A 357 -6.02 11.59 7.39
CA ALA A 357 -4.65 12.11 7.47
C ALA A 357 -4.41 13.29 6.51
N ASP A 358 -4.95 13.23 5.30
CA ASP A 358 -4.85 14.29 4.29
C ASP A 358 -5.56 15.56 4.76
N VAL A 359 -6.74 15.46 5.39
CA VAL A 359 -7.43 16.60 6.01
C VAL A 359 -6.58 17.23 7.12
N ALA A 360 -5.85 16.42 7.89
CA ALA A 360 -4.98 16.92 8.95
C ALA A 360 -3.67 17.55 8.42
N ARG A 361 -3.19 17.13 7.24
CA ARG A 361 -1.92 17.58 6.65
C ARG A 361 -2.09 18.73 5.67
N GLU A 362 -3.19 18.74 4.92
CA GLU A 362 -3.39 19.57 3.74
C GLU A 362 -4.76 20.28 3.82
N PRO A 363 -4.82 21.61 4.04
CA PRO A 363 -6.08 22.34 4.19
C PRO A 363 -7.06 22.17 3.03
N ARG A 364 -6.55 21.96 1.80
CA ARG A 364 -7.36 21.75 0.59
C ARG A 364 -8.20 20.46 0.64
N SER A 365 -7.76 19.46 1.38
CA SER A 365 -8.44 18.16 1.48
C SER A 365 -9.77 18.26 2.24
N ALA A 366 -9.90 19.24 3.15
CA ALA A 366 -11.13 19.50 3.91
C ALA A 366 -12.29 20.03 3.06
N GLN A 367 -12.04 20.43 1.80
CA GLN A 367 -13.09 20.92 0.90
C GLN A 367 -14.14 19.84 0.61
N TRP A 368 -13.73 18.57 0.46
CA TRP A 368 -14.65 17.46 0.23
C TRP A 368 -15.60 17.27 1.43
N ASP A 369 -15.08 17.29 2.66
CA ASP A 369 -15.88 17.23 3.89
C ASP A 369 -16.86 18.41 4.02
N LEU A 370 -16.43 19.60 3.61
CA LEU A 370 -17.28 20.79 3.62
C LEU A 370 -18.44 20.66 2.64
N GLU A 371 -18.21 20.16 1.43
CA GLU A 371 -19.27 19.91 0.44
C GLU A 371 -20.24 18.82 0.92
N MET A 372 -19.73 17.72 1.47
CA MET A 372 -20.52 16.67 2.10
C MET A 372 -21.41 17.24 3.23
N SER A 373 -20.84 18.10 4.07
CA SER A 373 -21.56 18.75 5.17
C SER A 373 -22.63 19.73 4.67
N ARG A 374 -22.37 20.45 3.57
CA ARG A 374 -23.34 21.33 2.93
C ARG A 374 -24.52 20.54 2.35
N ALA A 375 -24.25 19.42 1.68
CA ALA A 375 -25.29 18.51 1.18
C ALA A 375 -26.16 17.95 2.31
N ARG A 376 -25.53 17.47 3.40
CA ARG A 376 -26.23 17.02 4.63
C ARG A 376 -27.13 18.12 5.19
N LYS A 377 -26.61 19.35 5.33
CA LYS A 377 -27.37 20.51 5.82
C LYS A 377 -28.56 20.88 4.92
N ALA A 378 -28.48 20.61 3.62
CA ALA A 378 -29.55 20.85 2.66
C ALA A 378 -30.58 19.71 2.59
N LEU A 379 -30.30 18.57 3.25
CA LEU A 379 -31.01 17.31 3.07
C LEU A 379 -31.02 16.85 1.61
N ASP A 380 -29.95 17.19 0.87
CA ASP A 380 -29.72 16.79 -0.51
C ASP A 380 -29.07 15.40 -0.52
N TRP A 381 -29.91 14.37 -0.55
CA TRP A 381 -29.47 12.98 -0.49
C TRP A 381 -28.70 12.56 -1.72
N ASP A 382 -29.09 13.03 -2.90
CA ASP A 382 -28.45 12.65 -4.15
C ASP A 382 -27.02 13.21 -4.19
N ARG A 383 -26.84 14.50 -3.86
CA ARG A 383 -25.50 15.08 -3.74
C ARG A 383 -24.69 14.46 -2.60
N GLN A 384 -25.32 14.15 -1.47
CA GLN A 384 -24.63 13.48 -0.35
C GLN A 384 -24.12 12.08 -0.75
N ILE A 385 -24.92 11.32 -1.50
CA ILE A 385 -24.55 9.98 -1.97
C ILE A 385 -23.46 10.08 -3.04
N GLU A 386 -23.58 11.02 -3.99
CA GLU A 386 -22.57 11.27 -5.02
C GLU A 386 -21.21 11.62 -4.40
N LEU A 387 -21.20 12.42 -3.33
CA LEU A 387 -20.00 12.81 -2.61
C LEU A 387 -19.47 11.73 -1.66
N ALA A 388 -20.16 10.61 -1.46
CA ALA A 388 -19.68 9.58 -0.55
C ALA A 388 -18.43 8.88 -1.12
N LEU A 389 -17.57 8.40 -0.23
CA LEU A 389 -16.40 7.61 -0.63
C LEU A 389 -16.82 6.30 -1.34
N ASP A 390 -17.93 5.71 -0.90
CA ASP A 390 -18.59 4.59 -1.57
C ASP A 390 -20.08 4.95 -1.83
N PRO A 391 -20.37 5.61 -2.96
CA PRO A 391 -21.74 5.99 -3.34
C PRO A 391 -22.69 4.80 -3.44
N GLY A 392 -22.19 3.66 -3.91
CA GLY A 392 -22.96 2.43 -4.06
C GLY A 392 -23.50 1.94 -2.71
N ARG A 393 -22.60 1.85 -1.70
CA ARG A 393 -22.97 1.47 -0.34
C ARG A 393 -23.87 2.49 0.33
N ALA A 394 -23.55 3.78 0.22
CA ALA A 394 -24.35 4.86 0.81
C ALA A 394 -25.79 4.88 0.26
N GLY A 395 -25.93 4.74 -1.07
CA GLY A 395 -27.23 4.67 -1.73
C GLY A 395 -28.02 3.42 -1.36
N ALA A 396 -27.37 2.25 -1.26
CA ALA A 396 -28.02 1.02 -0.82
C ALA A 396 -28.58 1.13 0.60
N LEU A 397 -27.78 1.63 1.55
CA LEU A 397 -28.22 1.84 2.94
C LEU A 397 -29.36 2.86 3.04
N ARG A 398 -29.32 3.94 2.27
CA ARG A 398 -30.44 4.89 2.20
C ARG A 398 -31.71 4.18 1.73
N ARG A 399 -31.65 3.42 0.64
CA ARG A 399 -32.84 2.70 0.13
C ARG A 399 -33.39 1.68 1.13
N GLU A 400 -32.52 0.90 1.77
CA GLU A 400 -32.92 -0.12 2.75
C GLU A 400 -33.55 0.48 4.02
N ARG A 401 -32.97 1.58 4.52
CA ARG A 401 -33.31 2.12 5.84
C ARG A 401 -34.35 3.24 5.80
N SER A 402 -34.63 3.80 4.62
CA SER A 402 -35.63 4.87 4.48
C SER A 402 -37.02 4.28 4.31
N ARG A 403 -37.74 4.14 5.42
CA ARG A 403 -39.16 3.79 5.40
C ARG A 403 -39.98 5.09 5.30
N GLY A 404 -40.69 5.27 4.18
CA GLY A 404 -41.60 6.40 3.94
C GLY A 404 -41.01 7.55 3.10
N SER A 405 -41.85 8.54 2.76
CA SER A 405 -41.52 9.70 1.91
C SER A 405 -40.83 10.85 2.64
N HIS A 406 -40.26 10.61 3.83
CA HIS A 406 -39.67 11.67 4.63
C HIS A 406 -38.36 12.19 4.00
N ARG A 407 -38.26 13.52 3.86
CA ARG A 407 -37.07 14.23 3.40
C ARG A 407 -35.83 13.98 4.28
N THR A 408 -36.03 13.51 5.51
CA THR A 408 -34.99 13.28 6.51
C THR A 408 -34.60 11.79 6.60
N CYS A 409 -33.57 11.49 7.40
CA CYS A 409 -33.19 10.10 7.67
C CYS A 409 -34.13 9.44 8.68
N ALA A 410 -34.14 8.11 8.69
CA ALA A 410 -34.98 7.32 9.60
C ALA A 410 -34.59 7.46 11.09
N MET A 411 -33.37 7.91 11.41
CA MET A 411 -32.89 8.02 12.79
C MET A 411 -33.73 9.00 13.62
N CYS A 412 -34.04 10.18 13.08
CA CYS A 412 -34.83 11.20 13.78
C CYS A 412 -36.20 11.45 13.12
N GLY A 413 -36.40 11.01 11.87
CA GLY A 413 -37.62 11.22 11.11
C GLY A 413 -38.03 12.69 11.10
N ARG A 414 -39.28 12.97 11.47
CA ARG A 414 -39.84 14.34 11.54
C ARG A 414 -39.16 15.25 12.57
N TYR A 415 -38.36 14.72 13.49
CA TYR A 415 -37.64 15.48 14.52
C TYR A 415 -36.18 15.74 14.15
N CYS A 416 -35.86 15.77 12.86
CA CYS A 416 -34.50 16.02 12.39
C CYS A 416 -34.03 17.41 12.82
N ALA A 417 -32.93 17.47 13.58
CA ALA A 417 -32.36 18.72 14.07
C ALA A 417 -32.02 19.70 12.94
N MET A 418 -31.49 19.23 11.80
CA MET A 418 -31.16 20.08 10.66
C MET A 418 -32.40 20.73 10.03
N GLN A 419 -33.51 19.98 9.97
CA GLN A 419 -34.78 20.51 9.46
C GLN A 419 -35.36 21.54 10.43
N VAL A 420 -35.50 21.16 11.71
CA VAL A 420 -36.08 22.01 12.75
C VAL A 420 -35.33 23.34 12.86
N VAL A 421 -34.00 23.30 12.97
CA VAL A 421 -33.18 24.52 13.05
C VAL A 421 -33.23 25.31 11.74
N GLY A 422 -33.29 24.62 10.58
CA GLY A 422 -33.41 25.27 9.28
C GLY A 422 -34.69 26.10 9.13
N GLU A 423 -35.82 25.61 9.68
CA GLU A 423 -37.09 26.32 9.73
C GLU A 423 -37.02 27.59 10.60
N TYR A 424 -36.40 27.51 11.79
CA TYR A 424 -36.23 28.67 12.67
C TYR A 424 -35.25 29.72 12.15
N LEU A 425 -34.18 29.30 11.47
CA LEU A 425 -33.16 30.20 10.93
C LEU A 425 -33.52 30.81 9.56
N GLY A 426 -34.74 30.58 9.06
CA GLY A 426 -35.28 31.27 7.89
C GLY A 426 -34.60 30.92 6.56
N LYS A 427 -34.16 29.68 6.36
CA LYS A 427 -33.66 29.27 5.03
C LYS A 427 -34.79 29.31 4.00
N GLU A 428 -34.57 30.05 2.91
CA GLU A 428 -35.29 29.83 1.65
C GLU A 428 -35.13 28.35 1.29
N GLN A 429 -36.26 27.65 1.29
CA GLN A 429 -36.32 26.27 0.85
C GLN A 429 -36.06 26.26 -0.65
N GLY A 430 -34.81 26.07 -1.06
CA GLY A 430 -34.48 25.68 -2.43
C GLY A 430 -35.32 24.47 -2.78
N VAL A 431 -36.31 24.69 -3.64
CA VAL A 431 -37.22 23.70 -4.18
C VAL A 431 -36.40 22.83 -5.12
N CYS A 432 -36.48 21.51 -4.93
CA CYS A 432 -35.95 20.51 -5.86
C CYS A 432 -36.79 20.54 -7.14
#